data_AF-A0A8E2AMK2-F1
#
_entry.id   AF-A0A8E2AMK2-F1
#
_cell.length_a   1.000
_cell.length_b   1.000
_cell.length_c   1.000
_cell.angle_alpha   90.00
_cell.angle_beta   90.00
_cell.angle_gamma   90.00
#
_symmetry.space_group_name_H-M   'P 1'
#
loop_
_entity.id
_entity.type
_entity.pdbx_description
1 polymer ?
#
loop_
_entity_poly.entity_id
_entity_poly.type
_entity_poly.pdbx_seq_one_letter_code
_entity_poly.pdbx_strand_id
1 'polypeptide(L)' 'MGCNIPTLPPELTDHIIDFLHDDRQALQACALVSRAWLPSAQLHLFYDIQID' A
#
# COMPACT_ATOMS: atom_id res chain seq x y z
N MET A 1 1.16 5.26 27.99
CA MET A 1 2.39 5.14 27.16
C MET A 1 1.97 4.44 25.88
N GLY A 2 1.71 5.19 24.81
CA GLY A 2 1.43 4.59 23.51
C GLY A 2 2.74 4.05 22.94
N CYS A 3 2.75 2.79 22.52
CA CYS A 3 3.87 2.22 21.79
C CYS A 3 4.10 3.08 20.54
N ASN A 4 5.26 3.73 20.44
CA ASN A 4 5.67 4.43 19.23
C ASN A 4 5.95 3.37 18.17
N ILE A 5 4.91 2.96 17.43
CA ILE A 5 5.05 2.02 16.33
C ILE A 5 5.97 2.72 15.32
N PRO A 6 7.15 2.17 14.99
CA PRO A 6 8.03 2.80 14.02
C PRO A 6 7.27 2.88 12.69
N THR A 7 6.90 4.10 12.30
CA THR A 7 6.32 4.35 10.99
C THR A 7 7.42 4.16 9.97
N LEU A 8 7.22 3.19 9.06
CA LEU A 8 8.13 2.97 7.95
C LEU A 8 8.20 4.27 7.10
N PRO A 9 9.38 4.65 6.58
CA PRO A 9 9.48 5.78 5.67
C PRO A 9 8.54 5.61 4.46
N PRO A 10 7.90 6.69 3.97
CA PRO A 10 7.03 6.62 2.81
C PRO A 10 7.76 6.09 1.57
N GLU A 11 9.05 6.40 1.37
CA GLU A 11 9.84 5.92 0.23
C GLU A 11 9.97 4.40 0.20
N LEU A 12 10.15 3.78 1.37
CA LEU A 12 10.19 2.32 1.52
C LEU A 12 8.80 1.71 1.31
N THR A 13 7.78 2.40 1.78
CA THR A 13 6.38 1.97 1.65
C THR A 13 5.95 1.97 0.18
N ASP A 14 6.27 3.04 -0.54
CA ASP A 14 6.00 3.17 -1.97
C ASP A 14 6.76 2.11 -2.75
N HIS A 15 8.04 1.86 -2.43
CA HIS A 15 8.78 0.77 -3.05
C HIS A 15 8.13 -0.61 -2.86
N ILE A 16 7.63 -0.91 -1.66
CA ILE A 16 6.94 -2.18 -1.38
C ILE A 16 5.65 -2.29 -2.20
N ILE A 17 4.86 -1.21 -2.26
CA ILE A 17 3.60 -1.18 -2.99
C ILE A 17 3.84 -1.24 -4.50
N ASP A 18 4.88 -0.57 -5.00
CA ASP A 18 5.35 -0.68 -6.38
C ASP A 18 5.71 -2.13 -6.73
N PHE A 19 6.34 -2.91 -5.85
CA PHE A 19 6.61 -4.33 -6.11
C PHE A 19 5.34 -5.20 -6.14
N LEU A 20 4.25 -4.74 -5.51
CA LEU A 20 2.99 -5.46 -5.40
C LEU A 20 1.97 -5.06 -6.47
N HIS A 21 2.34 -4.25 -7.45
CA HIS A 21 1.42 -3.74 -8.49
C HIS A 21 0.63 -4.83 -9.23
N ASP A 22 1.23 -6.01 -9.45
CA ASP A 22 0.59 -7.14 -10.12
C ASP A 22 -0.37 -7.95 -9.21
N ASP A 23 -0.31 -7.77 -7.89
CA ASP A 23 -1.12 -8.51 -6.92
C ASP A 23 -2.14 -7.62 -6.21
N ARG A 24 -3.35 -7.54 -6.79
CA ARG A 24 -4.46 -6.77 -6.21
C ARG A 24 -4.87 -7.24 -4.81
N GLN A 25 -4.75 -8.53 -4.49
CA GLN A 25 -5.10 -9.01 -3.14
C GLN A 25 -4.09 -8.51 -2.12
N ALA A 26 -2.81 -8.52 -2.47
CA ALA A 26 -1.76 -7.95 -1.63
C ALA A 26 -1.89 -6.44 -1.48
N LEU A 27 -2.23 -5.70 -2.55
CA LEU A 27 -2.50 -4.26 -2.48
C LEU A 27 -3.70 -3.92 -1.57
N GLN A 28 -4.77 -4.71 -1.63
CA GLN A 28 -5.92 -4.56 -0.74
C GLN A 28 -5.53 -4.83 0.72
N ALA A 29 -4.73 -5.86 0.99
CA ALA A 29 -4.22 -6.12 2.34
C ALA A 29 -3.35 -4.96 2.84
N CYS A 30 -2.46 -4.42 2.00
CA CYS A 30 -1.62 -3.27 2.30
C CYS A 30 -2.42 -2.01 2.66
N ALA A 31 -3.53 -1.76 1.96
CA ALA A 31 -4.45 -0.66 2.27
C ALA A 31 -5.09 -0.79 3.67
N LEU A 32 -5.20 -2.00 4.21
CA LEU A 32 -5.76 -2.27 5.54
C LEU A 32 -4.72 -2.23 6.67
N VAL A 33 -3.42 -2.29 6.36
CA VAL A 33 -2.34 -2.28 7.37
C VAL A 33 -2.24 -0.93 8.07
N SER A 34 -2.22 0.16 7.30
CA SER A 34 -2.14 1.51 7.88
C SER A 34 -2.65 2.60 6.94
N ARG A 35 -3.04 3.74 7.53
CA ARG A 35 -3.45 4.94 6.80
C ARG A 35 -2.35 5.54 5.92
N ALA A 36 -1.09 5.26 6.21
CA ALA A 36 0.04 5.73 5.41
C ALA A 36 0.21 4.93 4.11
N TRP A 37 -0.23 3.67 4.09
CA TRP A 37 -0.12 2.77 2.93
C TRP A 37 -1.33 2.89 2.00
N LEU A 38 -2.45 3.39 2.52
CA LEU A 38 -3.71 3.59 1.81
C LEU A 38 -3.57 4.42 0.51
N PRO A 39 -2.95 5.62 0.48
CA PRO A 39 -2.91 6.43 -0.73
C PRO A 39 -2.15 5.75 -1.88
N SER A 40 -0.99 5.15 -1.60
CA SER A 40 -0.19 4.45 -2.61
C SER A 40 -0.89 3.17 -3.06
N ALA A 41 -1.44 2.36 -2.15
CA ALA A 41 -2.19 1.16 -2.50
C ALA A 41 -3.45 1.47 -3.34
N GLN A 42 -4.20 2.54 -3.01
CA GLN A 42 -5.30 3.00 -3.84
C GLN A 42 -4.83 3.42 -5.23
N LEU A 43 -3.74 4.17 -5.31
CA LEU A 43 -3.20 4.61 -6.60
C LEU A 43 -2.93 3.41 -7.50
N HIS A 44 -2.24 2.37 -7.01
CA HIS A 44 -2.00 1.17 -7.82
C HIS A 44 -3.27 0.36 -8.13
N LEU A 45 -4.19 0.23 -7.16
CA LEU A 45 -5.47 -0.47 -7.37
C LEU A 45 -6.37 0.22 -8.41
N PHE A 46 -6.33 1.55 -8.50
CA PHE A 46 -7.11 2.32 -9.47
C PHE A 46 -6.35 2.67 -10.75
N TYR A 47 -5.02 2.56 -10.73
CA TYR A 47 -4.20 2.74 -11.93
C TYR A 47 -4.27 1.49 -12.82
N ASP A 48 -4.20 0.30 -12.23
CA ASP A 48 -4.33 -0.97 -12.93
C ASP A 48 -5.77 -1.50 -12.87
N ILE A 49 -6.70 -0.76 -13.47
CA ILE A 49 -8.06 -1.25 -13.70
C ILE A 49 -8.02 -2.13 -14.96
N GLN A 50 -7.81 -3.44 -14.78
CA GLN A 50 -8.17 -4.38 -15.83
C GLN A 50 -9.69 -4.49 -15.89
N ILE A 51 -10.24 -3.95 -16.96
CA ILE A 51 -11.62 -4.20 -17.37
C ILE A 51 -11.63 -5.61 -17.95
N ASP A 52 -12.27 -6.55 -17.24
CA ASP A 52 -12.70 -7.83 -17.81
C ASP A 52 -13.86 -7.60 -18.77
#